data_AF-A0A5J4P8L5-F1
#
_entry.id   AF-A0A5J4P8L5-F1
#
_cell.length_a   1.000
_cell.length_b   1.000
_cell.length_c   1.000
_cell.angle_alpha   90.00
_cell.angle_beta   90.00
_cell.angle_gamma   90.00
#
_symmetry.space_group_name_H-M   'P 1'
#
loop_
_entity.id
_entity.type
_entity.pdbx_description
1 polymer ?
#
loop_
_entity_poly.entity_id
_entity_poly.type
_entity_poly.pdbx_seq_one_letter_code
_entity_poly.pdbx_strand_id
1 'polypeptide(L)'
;MITFTLCLLVLIAGYFIYGRFVERIFKPDNRPTPVSIHADGVDYISMPAWKIFMIQFLNIAGLGPIFGAIMGAQFGTASYIWIVAGTIFAGGVHDYISG
;
A
#
# COMPACT_ATOMS: atom_id res chain seq x y z
N MET A 1 -11.40 -16.35 -14.61
CA MET A 1 -10.40 -17.03 -13.77
C MET A 1 -8.98 -16.78 -14.26
N ILE A 2 -8.66 -17.04 -15.53
CA ILE A 2 -7.31 -16.79 -16.10
C ILE A 2 -6.83 -15.35 -15.90
N THR A 3 -7.67 -14.36 -16.19
CA THR A 3 -7.34 -12.93 -16.01
C THR A 3 -7.02 -12.57 -14.56
N PHE A 4 -7.77 -13.10 -13.61
CA PHE A 4 -7.54 -12.92 -12.17
C PHE A 4 -6.18 -13.51 -11.75
N THR A 5 -5.89 -14.74 -12.16
CA THR A 5 -4.62 -15.41 -11.85
C THR A 5 -3.44 -14.68 -12.46
N LEU A 6 -3.55 -14.19 -13.70
CA LEU A 6 -2.52 -13.39 -14.34
C LEU A 6 -2.25 -12.09 -13.57
N CYS A 7 -3.31 -11.40 -13.15
CA CYS A 7 -3.19 -10.16 -12.37
C CYS A 7 -2.51 -10.40 -11.02
N LEU A 8 -2.83 -11.50 -10.34
CA LEU A 8 -2.17 -11.91 -9.10
C LEU A 8 -0.66 -12.12 -9.33
N LEU A 9 -0.28 -12.84 -10.39
CA LEU A 9 1.13 -13.08 -10.74
C LEU A 9 1.86 -11.78 -11.05
N VAL A 10 1.22 -10.85 -11.76
CA VAL A 10 1.80 -9.53 -12.06
C VAL A 10 2.00 -8.70 -10.80
N LEU A 11 1.06 -8.73 -9.84
CA LEU A 11 1.23 -8.06 -8.54
C LEU A 11 2.43 -8.62 -7.77
N ILE A 12 2.56 -9.95 -7.72
CA ILE A 12 3.69 -10.60 -7.07
C ILE A 12 5.01 -10.21 -7.75
N ALA A 13 5.07 -10.28 -9.09
CA ALA A 13 6.25 -9.89 -9.84
C ALA A 13 6.58 -8.40 -9.66
N GLY A 14 5.56 -7.53 -9.69
CA GLY A 14 5.68 -6.09 -9.46
C GLY A 14 6.25 -5.76 -8.09
N TYR A 15 5.82 -6.45 -7.04
CA TYR A 15 6.38 -6.29 -5.70
C TYR A 15 7.90 -6.55 -5.67
N PHE A 16 8.36 -7.65 -6.26
CA PHE A 16 9.79 -8.00 -6.24
C PHE A 16 10.64 -7.17 -7.21
N ILE A 17 10.13 -6.83 -8.39
CA ILE A 17 10.89 -6.13 -9.44
C ILE A 17 10.82 -4.62 -9.22
N TYR A 18 9.61 -4.07 -9.21
CA TYR A 18 9.39 -2.63 -9.13
C TYR A 18 9.56 -2.10 -7.70
N GLY A 19 9.10 -2.84 -6.68
CA GLY A 19 9.34 -2.48 -5.28
C GLY A 19 10.83 -2.32 -4.97
N ARG A 20 11.66 -3.25 -5.45
CA ARG A 20 13.12 -3.20 -5.29
C ARG A 20 13.78 -2.06 -6.08
N PHE A 21 13.19 -1.65 -7.21
CA PHE A 21 13.62 -0.49 -7.97
C PHE A 21 13.31 0.83 -7.22
N VAL A 22 12.10 0.95 -6.68
CA VAL A 22 11.67 2.10 -5.88
C VAL A 22 12.53 2.24 -4.61
N GLU A 23 12.77 1.12 -3.90
CA GLU A 23 13.63 1.09 -2.72
C GLU A 23 15.04 1.62 -3.02
N ARG A 24 15.63 1.22 -4.17
CA ARG A 24 16.96 1.69 -4.59
C ARG A 24 17.03 3.19 -4.88
N ILE A 25 15.94 3.78 -5.39
CA ILE A 25 15.88 5.20 -5.75
C ILE A 25 15.73 6.06 -4.49
N PHE A 26 14.71 5.76 -3.68
CA PHE A 26 14.34 6.62 -2.57
C PHE A 26 15.21 6.36 -1.32
N LYS A 27 15.54 5.10 -1.06
CA LYS A 27 16.26 4.59 0.11
C LYS A 27 15.61 4.94 1.46
N PRO A 28 15.50 4.00 2.39
CA PRO A 28 15.07 4.33 3.75
C PRO A 28 16.10 5.25 4.40
N ASP A 29 15.61 6.29 5.07
CA ASP A 29 16.45 7.22 5.82
C ASP A 29 16.57 6.76 7.29
N ASN A 30 17.68 7.08 7.94
CA ASN A 30 17.96 6.73 9.34
C ASN A 30 17.49 7.81 10.33
N ARG A 31 16.55 8.67 9.90
CA ARG A 31 16.00 9.74 10.73
C ARG A 31 15.30 9.11 11.93
N PRO A 32 15.50 9.64 13.15
CA PRO A 32 14.66 9.25 14.27
C PRO A 32 13.20 9.54 13.93
N THR A 33 12.31 8.57 14.20
CA THR A 33 10.90 8.73 13.90
C THR A 33 10.30 9.82 14.79
N PRO A 34 9.25 10.54 14.36
CA PRO A 34 8.62 11.58 15.18
C PRO A 34 8.21 11.10 16.58
N VAL A 35 7.81 9.83 16.71
CA VAL A 35 7.54 9.14 18.00
C VAL A 35 8.73 9.17 18.96
N SER A 36 9.96 9.18 18.46
CA SER A 36 11.17 9.25 19.29
C SER A 36 11.63 10.68 19.63
N ILE A 37 11.22 11.68 18.84
CA ILE A 37 11.67 13.08 18.98
C ILE A 37 10.64 13.92 19.76
N HIS A 38 9.35 13.66 19.57
CA HIS A 38 8.24 14.47 20.10
C HIS A 38 7.21 13.60 20.84
N ALA A 39 7.64 12.68 21.70
CA ALA A 39 6.73 11.84 22.48
C ALA A 39 5.88 12.67 23.47
N ASP A 40 4.75 13.19 22.99
CA ASP A 40 3.81 14.05 23.73
C ASP A 40 2.68 13.25 24.40
N GLY A 41 2.54 11.96 24.07
CA GLY A 41 1.50 11.09 24.60
C GLY A 41 0.10 11.34 24.04
N VAL A 42 -0.03 12.24 23.05
CA VAL A 42 -1.30 12.58 22.38
C VAL A 42 -1.21 12.26 20.89
N ASP A 43 -0.33 12.93 20.16
CA ASP A 43 -0.16 12.73 18.71
C ASP A 43 0.93 11.67 18.41
N TYR A 44 1.92 11.52 19.30
CA TYR A 44 3.07 10.64 19.12
C TYR A 44 3.15 9.58 20.21
N ILE A 45 2.44 8.47 20.01
CA ILE A 45 2.38 7.35 20.94
C ILE A 45 3.16 6.16 20.38
N SER A 46 4.14 5.65 21.15
CA SER A 46 4.85 4.43 20.79
C SER A 46 3.92 3.22 20.90
N MET A 47 3.68 2.56 19.77
CA MET A 47 2.80 1.41 19.66
C MET A 47 3.55 0.20 19.11
N PRO A 48 3.19 -1.02 19.52
CA PRO A 48 3.76 -2.23 18.93
C PRO A 48 3.38 -2.32 17.44
N ALA A 49 4.32 -2.79 16.62
CA ALA A 49 4.22 -2.79 15.16
C ALA A 49 2.94 -3.45 14.62
N TRP A 50 2.43 -4.50 15.28
CA TRP A 50 1.19 -5.18 14.86
C TRP A 50 -0.05 -4.28 14.97
N LYS A 51 -0.11 -3.37 15.97
CA LYS A 51 -1.22 -2.40 16.08
C LYS A 51 -1.13 -1.36 14.97
N ILE A 52 0.08 -0.85 14.71
CA ILE A 52 0.32 0.13 13.64
C ILE A 52 -0.10 -0.47 12.29
N PHE A 53 0.31 -1.71 12.01
CA PHE A 53 -0.10 -2.44 10.82
C PHE A 53 -1.61 -2.59 10.73
N MET A 54 -2.28 -2.96 11.82
CA MET A 54 -3.74 -3.12 11.84
C MET A 54 -4.47 -1.80 11.59
N ILE A 55 -4.00 -0.70 12.17
CA ILE A 55 -4.57 0.64 11.97
C ILE A 55 -4.42 1.04 10.49
N GLN A 56 -3.23 0.87 9.92
CA GLN A 56 -2.98 1.17 8.51
C GLN A 56 -3.83 0.30 7.58
N PHE A 57 -3.95 -0.99 7.90
CA PHE A 57 -4.80 -1.92 7.17
C PHE A 57 -6.27 -1.49 7.21
N LEU A 58 -6.78 -1.09 8.39
CA LEU A 58 -8.16 -0.65 8.55
C LEU A 58 -8.43 0.66 7.79
N ASN A 59 -7.48 1.59 7.78
CA ASN A 59 -7.57 2.85 7.02
C ASN A 59 -7.70 2.60 5.51
N ILE A 60 -7.00 1.61 4.97
CA ILE A 60 -7.06 1.23 3.55
C ILE A 60 -8.31 0.38 3.25
N ALA A 61 -8.63 -0.57 4.13
CA ALA A 61 -9.76 -1.47 4.00
C ALA A 61 -11.12 -0.81 4.27
N GLY A 62 -11.18 0.42 4.78
CA GLY A 62 -12.44 1.16 4.92
C GLY A 62 -12.99 1.66 3.58
N LEU A 63 -12.22 2.49 2.88
CA LEU A 63 -12.66 3.10 1.62
C LEU A 63 -12.48 2.18 0.41
N GLY A 64 -11.40 1.40 0.38
CA GLY A 64 -11.00 0.58 -0.77
C GLY A 64 -12.04 -0.48 -1.18
N PRO A 65 -12.55 -1.32 -0.27
CA PRO A 65 -13.49 -2.39 -0.60
C PRO A 65 -14.85 -1.88 -1.06
N ILE A 66 -15.35 -0.77 -0.50
CA ILE A 66 -16.68 -0.26 -0.86
C ILE A 66 -16.62 0.43 -2.22
N PHE A 67 -15.78 1.45 -2.38
CA PHE A 67 -15.69 2.18 -3.65
C PHE A 67 -15.05 1.33 -4.76
N GLY A 68 -14.02 0.55 -4.42
CA GLY A 68 -13.32 -0.31 -5.37
C GLY A 68 -14.17 -1.48 -5.88
N ALA A 69 -15.00 -2.12 -5.04
CA ALA A 69 -15.88 -3.18 -5.51
C ALA A 69 -17.01 -2.64 -6.40
N ILE A 70 -17.57 -1.48 -6.06
CA ILE A 70 -18.62 -0.83 -6.87
C ILE A 70 -18.06 -0.42 -8.24
N MET A 71 -16.91 0.27 -8.28
CA MET A 71 -16.26 0.62 -9.54
C MET A 71 -15.84 -0.64 -10.31
N GLY A 72 -15.33 -1.66 -9.61
CA GLY A 72 -14.96 -2.94 -10.21
C GLY A 72 -16.13 -3.66 -10.87
N ALA A 73 -17.32 -3.62 -10.27
CA ALA A 73 -18.54 -4.17 -10.84
C ALA A 73 -18.99 -3.43 -12.11
N GLN A 74 -18.79 -2.11 -12.18
CA GLN A 74 -19.15 -1.30 -13.35
C GLN A 74 -18.20 -1.54 -14.55
N PHE A 75 -16.90 -1.72 -14.30
CA PHE A 75 -15.90 -1.93 -15.37
C PHE A 75 -15.66 -3.41 -15.73
N GLY A 76 -16.34 -4.35 -15.06
CA GLY A 76 -16.19 -5.78 -15.29
C GLY A 76 -14.74 -6.25 -15.16
N THR A 77 -14.28 -7.11 -16.08
CA THR A 77 -12.91 -7.65 -16.05
C THR A 77 -11.81 -6.63 -16.35
N ALA A 78 -12.14 -5.47 -16.92
CA ALA A 78 -11.18 -4.39 -17.18
C ALA A 78 -10.72 -3.71 -15.89
N SER A 79 -11.49 -3.83 -14.80
CA SER A 79 -11.13 -3.31 -13.48
C SER A 79 -9.80 -3.89 -12.97
N TYR A 80 -9.50 -5.15 -13.28
CA TYR A 80 -8.28 -5.80 -12.82
C TYR A 80 -7.01 -5.14 -13.35
N ILE A 81 -7.03 -4.61 -14.58
CA ILE A 81 -5.88 -3.93 -15.17
C ILE A 81 -5.57 -2.67 -14.36
N TRP A 82 -6.61 -1.89 -14.03
CA TRP A 82 -6.48 -0.67 -13.25
C TRP A 82 -6.09 -0.94 -11.80
N ILE A 83 -6.61 -2.00 -11.19
CA ILE A 83 -6.20 -2.44 -9.85
C ILE A 83 -4.71 -2.77 -9.85
N VAL A 84 -4.24 -3.61 -10.77
CA VAL A 84 -2.84 -4.03 -10.83
C VAL A 84 -1.91 -2.85 -11.12
N ALA A 85 -2.22 -2.06 -12.15
CA ALA A 85 -1.40 -0.92 -12.52
C ALA A 85 -1.38 0.15 -11.41
N GLY A 86 -2.55 0.47 -10.85
CA GLY A 86 -2.69 1.43 -9.76
C GLY A 86 -1.93 0.99 -8.50
N THR A 87 -2.02 -0.28 -8.11
CA THR A 87 -1.29 -0.79 -6.95
C THR A 87 0.22 -0.74 -7.16
N ILE A 88 0.72 -1.13 -8.34
CA ILE A 88 2.17 -1.18 -8.60
C ILE A 88 2.78 0.22 -8.70
N PHE A 89 2.19 1.10 -9.51
CA PHE A 89 2.82 2.38 -9.87
C PHE A 89 2.40 3.56 -8.98
N ALA A 90 1.22 3.50 -8.35
CA ALA A 90 0.73 4.59 -7.51
C ALA A 90 0.68 4.18 -6.04
N GLY A 91 -0.17 3.23 -5.67
CA GLY A 91 -0.44 2.87 -4.27
C GLY A 91 0.82 2.44 -3.51
N GLY A 92 1.53 1.44 -4.03
CA GLY A 92 2.74 0.93 -3.37
C GLY A 92 3.88 1.95 -3.29
N VAL A 93 3.98 2.84 -4.28
CA VAL A 93 5.00 3.91 -4.29
C VAL A 93 4.64 5.01 -3.30
N HIS A 94 3.38 5.45 -3.30
CA HIS A 94 2.86 6.46 -2.38
C HIS A 94 3.04 6.04 -0.93
N ASP A 95 2.71 4.79 -0.60
CA ASP A 95 2.86 4.26 0.76
C ASP A 95 4.33 4.14 1.16
N TYR A 96 5.21 3.77 0.23
CA TYR A 96 6.64 3.70 0.49
C TYR A 96 7.27 5.07 0.74
N ILE A 97 6.81 6.12 0.06
CA ILE A 97 7.34 7.48 0.19
C ILE A 97 6.75 8.23 1.41
N SER A 98 5.49 7.94 1.76
CA SER A 98 4.78 8.64 2.84
C SER A 98 5.08 8.06 4.23
N GLY A 99 5.68 6.87 4.29
CA GLY A 99 6.08 6.21 5.54
C GLY A 99 7.36 6.75 6.15
#